data_AF-A0A949Z0H6-F1
#
_entry.id   AF-A0A949Z0H6-F1
#
_cell.length_a   1.000
_cell.length_b   1.000
_cell.length_c   1.000
_cell.angle_alpha   90.00
_cell.angle_beta   90.00
_cell.angle_gamma   90.00
#
_symmetry.space_group_name_H-M   'P 1'
#
loop_
_entity.id
_entity.type
_entity.pdbx_description
1 polymer ?
#
loop_
_entity_poly.entity_id
_entity_poly.type
_entity_poly.pdbx_seq_one_letter_code
_entity_poly.pdbx_strand_id
1 'polypeptide(L)'
;FVTPLRGDREIAAAAQVGFNVTRTLHSVRVMGRDRPGIAAELTQKLADGGINLRGFSLSVIGTQFLAYAAVDSLDDANKVKEILDKA
;
A
#
# COMPACT_ATOMS: atom_id res chain seq x y z
N PHE A 1 -6.55 0.79 9.05
CA PHE A 1 -6.46 2.14 8.47
C PHE A 1 -7.38 2.20 7.25
N VAL A 2 -7.76 3.39 6.81
CA VAL A 2 -8.58 3.60 5.59
C VAL A 2 -7.74 4.37 4.58
N THR A 3 -7.68 3.86 3.36
CA THR A 3 -6.91 4.44 2.25
C THR A 3 -7.39 3.81 0.93
N PRO A 4 -7.31 4.53 -0.22
CA PRO A 4 -6.99 5.95 -0.33
C PRO A 4 -8.19 6.84 0.00
N LEU A 5 -7.93 8.00 0.62
CA LEU A 5 -8.87 9.11 0.69
C LEU A 5 -8.39 10.19 -0.30
N ARG A 6 -9.26 10.56 -1.24
CA ARG A 6 -8.94 11.34 -2.44
C ARG A 6 -9.16 12.84 -2.26
N GLY A 7 -9.82 13.27 -1.19
CA GLY A 7 -10.04 14.69 -0.91
C GLY A 7 -10.88 14.95 0.33
N ASP A 8 -11.14 16.23 0.58
CA ASP A 8 -11.71 16.75 1.83
C ASP A 8 -13.03 16.10 2.22
N ARG A 9 -13.90 15.81 1.24
CA ARG A 9 -15.18 15.14 1.51
C ARG A 9 -14.99 13.74 2.11
N GLU A 10 -14.06 12.96 1.57
CA GLU A 10 -13.81 11.59 2.03
C GLU A 10 -13.10 11.62 3.40
N ILE A 11 -12.21 12.59 3.62
CA ILE A 11 -11.56 12.83 4.92
C ILE A 11 -12.58 13.24 5.99
N ALA A 12 -13.48 14.17 5.68
CA ALA A 12 -14.52 14.61 6.59
C ALA A 12 -15.48 13.47 6.97
N ALA A 13 -15.85 12.62 6.01
CA ALA A 13 -16.68 11.45 6.28
C ALA A 13 -15.96 10.44 7.20
N ALA A 14 -14.67 10.20 6.99
CA ALA A 14 -13.88 9.32 7.85
C ALA A 14 -13.76 9.89 9.28
N ALA A 15 -13.59 11.21 9.42
CA ALA A 15 -13.53 11.88 10.72
C ALA A 15 -14.84 11.72 11.52
N GLN A 16 -16.00 11.77 10.86
CA GLN A 16 -17.30 11.59 11.51
C GLN A 16 -17.47 10.21 12.18
N VAL A 17 -16.74 9.19 11.72
CA VAL A 17 -16.77 7.83 12.29
C VAL A 17 -15.54 7.51 13.13
N GLY A 18 -14.77 8.54 13.53
CA GLY A 18 -13.68 8.41 14.50
C GLY A 18 -12.29 8.13 13.92
N PHE A 19 -12.10 8.21 12.59
CA PHE A 19 -10.76 8.16 12.01
C PHE A 19 -10.04 9.50 12.14
N ASN A 20 -8.76 9.46 12.51
CA ASN A 20 -7.88 10.62 12.54
C ASN A 20 -6.81 10.51 11.45
N VAL A 21 -6.47 11.63 10.82
CA VAL A 21 -5.34 11.71 9.89
C VAL A 21 -4.04 11.49 10.66
N THR A 22 -3.20 10.60 10.18
CA THR A 22 -1.88 10.29 10.75
C THR A 22 -0.75 10.68 9.80
N ARG A 23 0.39 11.05 10.37
CA ARG A 23 1.64 11.34 9.66
C ARG A 23 2.68 10.22 9.79
N THR A 24 2.32 9.12 10.44
CA THR A 24 3.21 7.99 10.75
C THR A 24 2.79 6.69 10.07
N LEU A 25 1.77 6.75 9.21
CA LEU A 25 1.31 5.61 8.43
C LEU A 25 1.11 6.06 6.99
N HIS A 26 1.94 5.52 6.11
CA HIS A 26 1.89 5.78 4.68
C HIS A 26 1.48 4.51 3.96
N SER A 27 0.69 4.65 2.89
CA SER A 27 0.25 3.50 2.10
C SER A 27 0.62 3.66 0.64
N VAL A 28 1.17 2.60 0.05
CA VAL A 28 1.43 2.49 -1.38
C VAL A 28 0.46 1.48 -1.98
N ARG A 29 -0.19 1.88 -3.07
CA ARG A 29 -1.10 1.03 -3.84
C ARG A 29 -0.39 0.54 -5.10
N VAL A 30 -0.42 -0.76 -5.33
CA VAL A 30 0.21 -1.42 -6.49
C VAL A 30 -0.82 -2.26 -7.21
N MET A 31 -0.81 -2.23 -8.55
CA MET A 31 -1.69 -3.05 -9.38
C MET A 31 -0.87 -3.79 -10.42
N GLY A 32 -1.29 -4.99 -10.79
CA GLY A 32 -0.63 -5.76 -11.84
C GLY A 32 -1.44 -7.00 -12.20
N ARG A 33 -0.86 -7.88 -13.03
CA ARG A 33 -1.52 -9.13 -13.44
C ARG A 33 -1.47 -10.16 -12.31
N ASP A 34 -2.61 -10.77 -12.02
CA ASP A 34 -2.65 -11.89 -11.08
C ASP A 34 -1.97 -13.12 -11.67
N ARG A 35 -1.03 -13.69 -10.91
CA ARG A 35 -0.30 -14.90 -11.28
C ARG A 35 0.21 -15.63 -10.03
N PRO A 36 0.40 -16.96 -10.10
CA PRO A 36 1.02 -17.71 -9.02
C PRO A 36 2.32 -17.06 -8.55
N GLY A 37 2.45 -16.88 -7.24
CA GLY A 37 3.64 -16.32 -6.61
C GLY A 37 3.76 -14.79 -6.63
N ILE A 38 2.80 -14.03 -7.17
CA ILE A 38 2.92 -12.56 -7.26
C ILE A 38 3.10 -11.90 -5.88
N ALA A 39 2.34 -12.33 -4.87
CA ALA A 39 2.49 -11.81 -3.51
C ALA A 39 3.88 -12.08 -2.92
N ALA A 40 4.41 -13.30 -3.13
CA ALA A 40 5.73 -13.68 -2.66
C ALA A 40 6.85 -12.89 -3.36
N GLU A 41 6.74 -12.66 -4.66
CA GLU A 41 7.70 -11.85 -5.40
C GLU A 41 7.72 -10.39 -4.92
N LEU A 42 6.53 -9.80 -4.74
CA LEU A 42 6.42 -8.42 -4.25
C LEU A 42 7.01 -8.28 -2.85
N THR A 43 6.64 -9.17 -1.92
CA THR A 43 7.16 -9.09 -0.55
C THR A 43 8.64 -9.41 -0.47
N GLN A 44 9.17 -10.30 -1.32
CA GLN A 44 10.62 -10.55 -1.41
C GLN A 44 11.38 -9.31 -1.89
N LYS A 45 10.94 -8.65 -2.97
CA LYS A 45 11.56 -7.40 -3.46
C LYS A 45 11.60 -6.32 -2.37
N LEU A 46 10.53 -6.19 -1.59
CA LEU A 46 10.46 -5.25 -0.48
C LEU A 46 11.42 -5.63 0.66
N ALA A 47 11.50 -6.92 1.01
CA ALA A 47 12.43 -7.41 2.01
C ALA A 47 13.90 -7.19 1.60
N ASP A 48 14.25 -7.48 0.34
CA ASP A 48 15.58 -7.24 -0.22
C ASP A 48 15.94 -5.75 -0.22
N GLY A 49 14.94 -4.89 -0.39
CA GLY A 49 15.06 -3.44 -0.24
C GLY A 49 15.11 -2.95 1.20
N GLY A 50 15.07 -3.83 2.20
CA GLY A 50 15.07 -3.48 3.62
C GLY A 50 13.83 -2.75 4.10
N ILE A 51 12.68 -2.92 3.43
CA ILE A 51 11.41 -2.32 3.83
C ILE A 51 10.76 -3.14 4.93
N ASN A 52 10.45 -2.50 6.06
CA ASN A 52 9.59 -3.08 7.07
C ASN A 52 8.11 -2.78 6.76
N LEU A 53 7.25 -3.80 6.84
CA LEU A 53 5.83 -3.67 6.53
C LEU A 53 5.02 -3.56 7.82
N ARG A 54 4.26 -2.47 7.94
CA ARG A 54 3.24 -2.29 8.99
C ARG A 54 1.95 -3.03 8.67
N GLY A 55 1.71 -3.28 7.40
CA GLY A 55 0.60 -4.06 6.92
C GLY A 55 0.74 -4.32 5.42
N PHE A 56 0.24 -5.46 4.97
CA PHE A 56 0.18 -5.80 3.57
C PHE A 56 -1.13 -6.52 3.30
N SER A 57 -1.87 -6.06 2.31
CA SER A 57 -3.06 -6.75 1.82
C SER A 57 -3.05 -6.78 0.30
N LEU A 58 -3.63 -7.84 -0.24
CA LEU A 58 -3.77 -8.03 -1.67
C LEU A 58 -5.13 -8.63 -1.95
N SER A 59 -5.78 -8.17 -3.01
CA SER A 59 -7.05 -8.73 -3.49
C SER A 59 -7.00 -8.86 -5.00
N VAL A 60 -7.73 -9.83 -5.53
CA VAL A 60 -7.82 -10.09 -6.97
C VAL A 60 -9.14 -9.57 -7.51
N ILE A 61 -9.09 -8.85 -8.63
CA ILE A 61 -10.24 -8.35 -9.37
C ILE A 61 -10.06 -8.81 -10.83
N GLY A 62 -10.83 -9.82 -11.23
CA GLY A 62 -10.68 -10.44 -12.54
C GLY A 62 -9.29 -11.06 -12.72
N THR A 63 -8.53 -10.57 -13.69
CA THR A 63 -7.15 -11.03 -13.98
C THR A 63 -6.07 -10.14 -13.37
N GLN A 64 -6.46 -9.17 -12.54
CA GLN A 64 -5.55 -8.21 -11.92
C GLN A 64 -5.52 -8.41 -10.40
N PHE A 65 -4.37 -8.15 -9.79
CA PHE A 65 -4.28 -7.94 -8.36
C PHE A 65 -4.23 -6.43 -8.05
N LEU A 66 -4.68 -6.11 -6.84
CA LEU A 66 -4.53 -4.82 -6.19
C LEU A 66 -3.93 -5.06 -4.80
N ALA A 67 -2.76 -4.49 -4.54
CA ALA A 67 -2.07 -4.59 -3.27
C ALA A 67 -1.97 -3.23 -2.58
N TYR A 68 -2.02 -3.26 -1.25
CA TYR A 68 -1.72 -2.12 -0.39
C TYR A 68 -0.60 -2.52 0.57
N ALA A 69 0.51 -1.80 0.51
CA ALA A 69 1.58 -1.87 1.51
C ALA A 69 1.47 -0.66 2.43
N ALA A 70 1.53 -0.88 3.74
CA ALA A 70 1.59 0.18 4.75
C ALA A 70 2.97 0.21 5.40
N VAL A 71 3.54 1.40 5.54
CA VAL A 71 4.89 1.66 6.07
C VAL A 71 4.88 2.86 7.01
N ASP A 72 5.94 3.02 7.80
CA ASP A 72 6.00 3.99 8.90
C ASP A 72 6.40 5.41 8.46
N SER A 73 7.03 5.58 7.28
CA SER A 73 7.54 6.87 6.81
C SER A 73 7.23 7.17 5.34
N LEU A 74 7.29 8.45 4.98
CA LEU A 74 7.17 8.89 3.58
C LEU A 74 8.35 8.39 2.74
N ASP A 75 9.55 8.33 3.32
CA ASP A 75 10.75 7.85 2.65
C ASP A 75 10.63 6.36 2.30
N ASP A 76 10.14 5.54 3.23
CA ASP A 76 9.84 4.13 2.96
C ASP A 76 8.77 3.99 1.86
N ALA A 77 7.75 4.84 1.88
CA ALA A 77 6.70 4.80 0.85
C ALA A 77 7.24 5.16 -0.54
N ASN A 78 8.19 6.10 -0.62
CA ASN A 78 8.86 6.43 -1.87
C ASN A 78 9.77 5.31 -2.33
N LYS A 79 10.56 4.71 -1.42
CA LYS A 79 11.41 3.57 -1.72
C LYS A 79 10.63 2.34 -2.17
N VAL A 80 9.47 2.07 -1.57
CA VAL A 80 8.52 1.03 -2.01
C VAL A 80 8.09 1.27 -3.45
N LYS A 81 7.72 2.51 -3.80
CA LYS A 81 7.37 2.85 -5.20
C LYS A 81 8.53 2.55 -6.13
N GLU A 82 9.74 3.02 -5.82
CA GLU A 82 10.94 2.78 -6.65
C GLU A 82 11.26 1.30 -6.84
N ILE A 83 11.15 0.48 -5.78
CA ILE A 83 11.38 -0.97 -5.83
C ILE A 83 10.35 -1.66 -6.74
N LEU A 84 9.09 -1.23 -6.67
CA LEU A 84 7.98 -1.89 -7.34
C LEU A 84 7.61 -1.29 -8.71
N ASP A 85 8.14 -0.13 -9.08
CA ASP A 85 7.93 0.51 -10.39
C ASP A 85 8.52 -0.31 -11.56
N LYS A 86 9.43 -1.25 -11.24
CA LYS A 86 10.12 -2.13 -12.19
C LYS A 86 9.59 -3.57 -12.20
N ALA A 87 8.42 -3.83 -11.59
CA ALA A 87 7.86 -5.17 -11.42
C ALA A 87 6.77 -5.53 -12.45
#